data_AF-A0A7R9FYG6-F1
#
_entry.id   AF-A0A7R9FYG6-F1
#
_cell.length_a   1.000
_cell.length_b   1.000
_cell.length_c   1.000
_cell.angle_alpha   90.00
_cell.angle_beta   90.00
_cell.angle_gamma   90.00
#
_symmetry.space_group_name_H-M   'P 1'
#
loop_
_entity.id
_entity.type
_entity.pdbx_description
1 polymer ?
#
loop_
_entity_poly.entity_id
_entity_poly.type
_entity_poly.pdbx_seq_one_letter_code
_entity_poly.pdbx_strand_id
1 'polypeptide(L)'
;MAPTYKLTYFNVKGLGEAIRIILSYGQQEFEDNRIEFNEWQKIKPTTPFGKCPILEINGKPLHQSAAICRYLAKQFGLAGKDDWENLEIDMITDTITDFRIGGSLLTSSVLMQFTKLHFETDEAAKTKKKESLLKEHSPYYLSKFDEIIKNNGGYFVGGKVILIFLKL
;
A
#
# COMPACT_ATOMS: atom_id res chain seq x y z
N MET A 1 -7.50 0.17 29.14
CA MET A 1 -7.90 -0.90 28.21
C MET A 1 -6.98 -0.81 27.00
N ALA A 2 -6.53 -1.95 26.45
CA ALA A 2 -5.80 -1.96 25.20
C ALA A 2 -6.69 -1.39 24.08
N PRO A 3 -6.13 -0.68 23.08
CA PRO A 3 -6.92 -0.18 21.96
C PRO A 3 -7.56 -1.33 21.17
N THR A 4 -8.80 -1.15 20.73
CA THR A 4 -9.46 -2.10 19.83
C THR A 4 -9.18 -1.72 18.38
N TYR A 5 -8.74 -2.69 17.58
CA TYR A 5 -8.43 -2.51 16.16
C TYR A 5 -9.39 -3.30 15.28
N LYS A 6 -9.89 -2.66 14.21
CA LYS A 6 -10.66 -3.32 13.15
C LYS A 6 -10.21 -2.82 11.80
N LEU A 7 -9.73 -3.73 10.95
CA LEU A 7 -9.35 -3.42 9.57
C LEU A 7 -10.45 -3.89 8.63
N THR A 8 -11.06 -2.96 7.89
CA THR A 8 -11.98 -3.27 6.81
C THR A 8 -11.29 -3.10 5.45
N TYR A 9 -11.15 -4.21 4.70
CA TYR A 9 -10.60 -4.20 3.34
C TYR A 9 -11.14 -5.35 2.50
N PHE A 10 -10.97 -5.28 1.18
CA PHE A 10 -11.32 -6.39 0.29
C PHE A 10 -10.63 -7.69 0.70
N ASN A 11 -11.23 -8.84 0.37
CA ASN A 11 -10.66 -10.17 0.58
C ASN A 11 -9.47 -10.47 -0.37
N VAL A 12 -8.50 -9.57 -0.37
CA VAL A 12 -7.22 -9.62 -1.08
C VAL A 12 -6.16 -9.00 -0.17
N LYS A 13 -4.89 -9.13 -0.57
CA LYS A 13 -3.77 -8.53 0.14
C LYS A 13 -3.78 -7.01 -0.05
N GLY A 14 -3.52 -6.57 -1.29
CA GLY A 14 -3.62 -5.18 -1.74
C GLY A 14 -3.03 -4.18 -0.75
N LEU A 15 -3.72 -3.05 -0.56
CA LEU A 15 -3.34 -1.99 0.37
C LEU A 15 -3.58 -2.32 1.85
N GLY A 16 -4.43 -3.32 2.15
CA GLY A 16 -4.71 -3.75 3.52
C GLY A 16 -3.57 -4.57 4.14
N GLU A 17 -2.77 -5.26 3.31
CA GLU A 17 -1.73 -6.17 3.79
C GLU A 17 -0.68 -5.48 4.66
N ALA A 18 -0.22 -4.28 4.27
CA ALA A 18 0.78 -3.55 5.04
C ALA A 18 0.28 -3.26 6.47
N ILE A 19 -0.99 -2.91 6.62
CA ILE A 19 -1.63 -2.66 7.92
C ILE A 19 -1.68 -3.96 8.75
N ARG A 20 -2.07 -5.08 8.13
CA ARG A 20 -2.10 -6.41 8.80
C ARG A 20 -0.73 -6.81 9.33
N ILE A 21 0.32 -6.64 8.53
CA ILE A 21 1.68 -7.00 8.92
C ILE A 21 2.15 -6.13 10.09
N ILE A 22 1.90 -4.81 10.05
CA ILE A 22 2.33 -3.91 11.13
C ILE A 22 1.60 -4.24 12.45
N LEU A 23 0.28 -4.47 12.40
CA LEU A 23 -0.49 -4.89 13.59
C LEU A 23 0.04 -6.22 14.14
N SER A 24 0.33 -7.18 13.26
CA SER A 24 0.89 -8.47 13.65
C SER A 24 2.30 -8.34 14.25
N TYR A 25 3.15 -7.47 13.69
CA TYR A 25 4.47 -7.16 14.22
C TYR A 25 4.37 -6.55 15.63
N GLY A 26 3.43 -5.63 15.82
CA GLY A 26 3.12 -5.05 17.13
C GLY A 26 2.42 -6.01 18.09
N GLN A 27 2.21 -7.28 17.71
CA GLN A 27 1.49 -8.30 18.48
C GLN A 27 0.09 -7.82 18.93
N GLN A 28 -0.57 -7.03 18.09
CA GLN A 28 -1.92 -6.52 18.36
C GLN A 28 -2.96 -7.47 17.78
N GLU A 29 -3.92 -7.86 18.59
CA GLU A 29 -5.15 -8.48 18.09
C GLU A 29 -5.99 -7.43 17.36
N PHE A 30 -6.57 -7.83 16.22
CA PHE A 30 -7.44 -6.97 15.43
C PHE A 30 -8.50 -7.80 14.71
N GLU A 31 -9.67 -7.21 14.49
CA GLU A 31 -10.69 -7.77 13.61
C GLU A 31 -10.27 -7.53 12.14
N ASP A 32 -9.95 -8.59 11.40
CA ASP A 32 -9.69 -8.54 9.95
C ASP A 32 -11.01 -8.70 9.18
N ASN A 33 -11.79 -7.63 9.12
CA ASN A 33 -13.08 -7.58 8.42
C ASN A 33 -12.88 -7.56 6.90
N ARG A 34 -12.87 -8.75 6.29
CA ARG A 34 -12.70 -8.94 4.84
C ARG A 34 -14.04 -8.88 4.13
N ILE A 35 -14.15 -7.96 3.17
CA ILE A 35 -15.38 -7.76 2.39
C ILE A 35 -15.21 -8.28 0.97
N GLU A 36 -16.30 -8.81 0.41
CA GLU A 36 -16.35 -9.23 -0.99
C GLU A 36 -16.69 -8.04 -1.90
N PHE A 37 -16.27 -8.10 -3.17
CA PHE A 37 -16.48 -6.98 -4.11
C PHE A 37 -17.95 -6.64 -4.36
N ASN A 38 -18.84 -7.64 -4.28
CA ASN A 38 -20.30 -7.47 -4.44
C ASN A 38 -20.96 -6.75 -3.25
N GLU A 39 -20.35 -6.78 -2.07
CA GLU A 39 -20.83 -6.10 -0.86
C GLU A 39 -20.44 -4.61 -0.86
N TRP A 40 -19.43 -4.23 -1.65
CA TRP A 40 -18.83 -2.90 -1.62
C TRP A 40 -19.82 -1.76 -1.85
N GLN A 41 -20.80 -1.94 -2.74
CA GLN A 41 -21.78 -0.87 -3.01
C GLN A 41 -22.59 -0.49 -1.76
N LYS A 42 -22.81 -1.43 -0.84
CA LYS A 42 -23.52 -1.19 0.43
C LYS A 42 -22.61 -0.51 1.46
N ILE A 43 -21.32 -0.82 1.45
CA ILE A 43 -20.34 -0.35 2.44
C ILE A 43 -19.72 1.00 2.03
N LYS A 44 -19.51 1.24 0.73
CA LYS A 44 -18.88 2.46 0.21
C LYS A 44 -19.45 3.76 0.81
N PRO A 45 -20.79 3.94 0.95
CA PRO A 45 -21.36 5.16 1.53
C PRO A 45 -21.02 5.38 3.01
N THR A 46 -20.64 4.32 3.75
CA THR A 46 -20.26 4.41 5.17
C THR A 46 -18.78 4.75 5.36
N THR A 47 -17.99 4.74 4.28
CA THR A 47 -16.56 5.07 4.35
C THR A 47 -16.31 6.57 4.13
N PRO A 48 -15.32 7.19 4.81
CA PRO A 48 -15.11 8.65 4.78
C PRO A 48 -14.96 9.26 3.38
N PHE A 49 -14.33 8.54 2.44
CA PHE A 49 -14.05 9.01 1.09
C PHE A 49 -14.50 8.03 0.00
N GLY A 50 -15.41 7.10 0.31
CA GLY A 50 -15.84 6.08 -0.65
C GLY A 50 -14.70 5.15 -1.09
N LYS A 51 -13.75 4.86 -0.19
CA LYS A 51 -12.52 4.07 -0.44
C LYS A 51 -12.17 3.22 0.78
N CYS A 52 -11.43 2.14 0.56
CA CYS A 52 -10.80 1.31 1.58
C CYS A 52 -9.30 1.10 1.22
N PRO A 53 -8.41 0.72 2.16
CA PRO A 53 -8.69 0.21 3.51
C PRO A 53 -9.16 1.28 4.50
N ILE A 54 -9.93 0.85 5.50
CA ILE A 54 -10.31 1.62 6.69
C ILE A 54 -9.80 0.87 7.92
N LEU A 55 -9.03 1.56 8.77
CA LEU A 55 -8.65 1.04 10.09
C LEU A 55 -9.43 1.81 11.15
N GLU A 56 -10.17 1.11 12.00
CA GLU A 56 -10.80 1.70 13.17
C GLU A 56 -9.93 1.44 14.40
N ILE A 57 -9.68 2.50 15.18
CA ILE A 57 -9.00 2.43 16.48
C ILE A 57 -9.96 2.98 17.53
N ASN A 58 -10.42 2.13 18.45
CA ASN A 58 -11.42 2.50 19.46
C ASN A 58 -12.68 3.13 18.84
N GLY A 59 -13.16 2.56 17.73
CA GLY A 59 -14.32 3.04 16.98
C GLY A 59 -14.11 4.32 16.17
N LYS A 60 -12.89 4.88 16.12
CA LYS A 60 -12.56 6.05 15.30
C LYS A 60 -12.01 5.58 13.95
N PRO A 61 -12.68 5.86 12.82
CA PRO A 61 -12.24 5.41 11.51
C PRO A 61 -11.07 6.24 10.98
N LEU A 62 -10.05 5.56 10.46
CA LEU A 62 -8.89 6.11 9.78
C LEU A 62 -8.85 5.63 8.33
N HIS A 63 -8.36 6.46 7.42
CA HIS A 63 -8.20 6.15 6.01
C HIS A 63 -6.80 6.59 5.52
N GLN A 64 -6.47 6.27 4.26
CA GLN A 64 -5.13 6.36 3.65
C GLN A 64 -4.13 5.34 4.23
N SER A 65 -3.93 4.25 3.49
CA SER A 65 -3.05 3.13 3.91
C SER A 65 -1.64 3.58 4.33
N ALA A 66 -0.97 4.47 3.59
CA ALA A 66 0.36 4.96 3.95
C ALA A 66 0.38 5.75 5.26
N ALA A 67 -0.62 6.63 5.48
CA ALA A 67 -0.73 7.40 6.72
C ALA A 67 -1.01 6.50 7.93
N ILE A 68 -1.88 5.50 7.77
CA ILE A 68 -2.15 4.48 8.80
C ILE A 68 -0.86 3.71 9.11
N CYS A 69 -0.13 3.25 8.09
CA CYS A 69 1.12 2.51 8.29
C CYS A 69 2.16 3.36 9.02
N ARG A 70 2.32 4.64 8.65
CA ARG A 70 3.23 5.57 9.34
C ARG A 70 2.85 5.76 10.81
N TYR A 71 1.56 5.91 11.10
CA TYR A 71 1.08 6.03 12.48
C TYR A 71 1.41 4.78 13.29
N LEU A 72 1.05 3.59 12.78
CA LEU A 72 1.32 2.33 13.48
C LEU A 72 2.81 2.03 13.61
N ALA A 73 3.62 2.40 12.60
CA ALA A 73 5.07 2.25 12.67
C ALA A 73 5.67 3.04 13.84
N LYS A 74 5.16 4.26 14.11
CA LYS A 74 5.53 5.03 15.29
C LYS A 74 5.09 4.34 16.58
N GLN A 75 3.88 3.77 16.62
CA GLN A 75 3.38 3.08 17.82
C GLN A 75 4.19 1.83 18.16
N PHE A 76 4.74 1.13 17.16
CA PHE A 76 5.42 -0.16 17.35
C PHE A 76 6.93 -0.11 17.12
N GLY A 77 7.56 1.08 17.19
CA GLY A 77 9.03 1.21 17.13
C GLY A 77 9.67 0.96 15.75
N LEU A 78 8.87 0.93 14.69
CA LEU A 78 9.30 0.75 13.30
C LEU A 78 9.63 2.08 12.59
N ALA A 79 9.36 3.22 13.23
CA ALA A 79 9.70 4.54 12.68
C ALA A 79 11.23 4.77 12.63
N GLY A 80 11.62 5.75 11.81
CA GLY A 80 13.00 6.24 11.74
C GLY A 80 13.44 6.82 13.08
N LYS A 81 14.75 6.76 13.35
CA LYS A 81 15.33 7.20 14.63
C LYS A 81 15.28 8.72 14.82
N ASP A 82 15.18 9.47 13.73
CA ASP A 82 15.14 10.93 13.68
C ASP A 82 14.23 11.41 12.54
N ASP A 83 14.06 12.73 12.43
CA ASP A 83 13.21 13.33 11.40
C ASP A 83 13.73 13.05 9.99
N TRP A 84 15.04 12.88 9.83
CA TRP A 84 15.66 12.62 8.54
C TRP A 84 15.39 11.19 8.05
N GLU A 85 15.54 10.18 8.90
CA GLU A 85 15.17 8.81 8.57
C GLU A 85 13.67 8.69 8.31
N ASN A 86 12.82 9.43 9.03
CA ASN A 86 11.38 9.46 8.75
C ASN A 86 11.07 10.10 7.39
N LEU A 87 11.79 11.16 7.00
CA LEU A 87 11.69 11.74 5.65
C LEU A 87 12.11 10.71 4.58
N GLU A 88 13.22 10.00 4.78
CA GLU A 88 13.68 8.96 3.86
C GLU A 88 12.65 7.84 3.69
N ILE A 89 12.03 7.40 4.79
CA ILE A 89 10.93 6.43 4.80
C ILE A 89 9.73 6.93 3.99
N ASP A 90 9.36 8.20 4.17
CA ASP A 90 8.23 8.80 3.48
C ASP A 90 8.49 8.92 1.97
N MET A 91 9.68 9.39 1.58
CA MET A 91 10.08 9.48 0.17
C MET A 91 10.01 8.14 -0.54
N ILE A 92 10.54 7.07 0.08
CA ILE A 92 10.51 5.75 -0.56
C ILE A 92 9.08 5.19 -0.61
N THR A 93 8.29 5.37 0.45
CA THR A 93 6.88 4.92 0.52
C THR A 93 6.03 5.56 -0.57
N ASP A 94 6.22 6.86 -0.79
CA ASP A 94 5.52 7.61 -1.84
C ASP A 94 6.02 7.18 -3.23
N THR A 95 7.33 6.96 -3.41
CA THR A 95 7.89 6.45 -4.68
C THR A 95 7.33 5.07 -5.04
N ILE A 96 7.12 4.18 -4.06
CA ILE A 96 6.47 2.88 -4.29
C ILE A 96 4.99 3.05 -4.62
N THR A 97 4.34 4.04 -4.01
CA THR A 97 2.97 4.39 -4.34
C THR A 97 2.87 4.86 -5.78
N ASP A 98 3.80 5.69 -6.25
CA ASP A 98 3.90 6.15 -7.64
C ASP A 98 4.18 4.99 -8.59
N PHE A 99 5.11 4.11 -8.22
CA PHE A 99 5.39 2.87 -8.95
C PHE A 99 4.12 2.01 -9.09
N ARG A 100 3.39 1.82 -8.00
CA ARG A 100 2.13 1.04 -7.98
C ARG A 100 0.99 1.73 -8.72
N ILE A 101 1.05 3.05 -8.92
CA ILE A 101 0.04 3.84 -9.66
C ILE A 101 0.50 4.12 -11.11
N GLY A 102 1.67 3.62 -11.52
CA GLY A 102 2.13 3.72 -12.90
C GLY A 102 2.28 5.16 -13.39
N GLY A 103 2.70 6.10 -12.53
CA GLY A 103 3.04 7.48 -12.88
C GLY A 103 1.92 8.38 -13.41
N SER A 104 0.66 7.92 -13.55
CA SER A 104 -0.44 8.74 -14.03
C SER A 104 -1.33 9.21 -12.87
N LEU A 105 -1.17 10.48 -12.53
CA LEU A 105 -1.85 11.24 -11.47
C LEU A 105 -3.39 11.23 -11.51
N LEU A 106 -4.05 10.58 -12.49
CA LEU A 106 -5.49 10.69 -12.65
C LEU A 106 -6.27 9.38 -12.80
N THR A 107 -5.72 8.23 -13.23
CA THR A 107 -6.59 7.02 -13.43
C THR A 107 -5.95 5.61 -13.35
N SER A 108 -4.83 5.39 -12.65
CA SER A 108 -4.04 4.16 -12.93
C SER A 108 -3.44 3.43 -11.73
N SER A 109 -4.18 3.06 -10.67
CA SER A 109 -3.64 1.98 -9.82
C SER A 109 -3.33 0.74 -10.68
N VAL A 110 -2.22 0.02 -10.47
CA VAL A 110 -1.92 -1.24 -11.19
C VAL A 110 -3.13 -2.20 -11.13
N LEU A 111 -3.89 -2.20 -10.03
CA LEU A 111 -5.17 -2.90 -9.90
C LEU A 111 -6.27 -2.35 -10.83
N MET A 112 -6.37 -1.02 -11.00
CA MET A 112 -7.20 -0.35 -12.01
C MET A 112 -6.72 -0.58 -13.44
N GLN A 113 -5.42 -0.76 -13.67
CA GLN A 113 -4.89 -1.15 -14.97
C GLN A 113 -5.20 -2.61 -15.25
N PHE A 114 -5.11 -3.53 -14.28
CA PHE A 114 -5.55 -4.92 -14.47
C PHE A 114 -7.07 -5.05 -14.64
N THR A 115 -7.87 -4.24 -13.93
CA THR A 115 -9.32 -4.18 -14.16
C THR A 115 -9.65 -3.47 -15.47
N LYS A 116 -9.02 -2.34 -15.82
CA LYS A 116 -9.16 -1.76 -17.17
C LYS A 116 -8.66 -2.69 -18.25
N LEU A 117 -7.57 -3.45 -18.12
CA LEU A 117 -7.15 -4.48 -19.09
C LEU A 117 -8.20 -5.61 -19.17
N HIS A 118 -8.87 -5.94 -18.07
CA HIS A 118 -10.02 -6.86 -18.06
C HIS A 118 -11.27 -6.28 -18.73
N PHE A 119 -11.45 -4.95 -18.71
CA PHE A 119 -12.60 -4.24 -19.29
C PHE A 119 -12.26 -3.46 -20.59
N GLU A 120 -11.00 -3.50 -21.06
CA GLU A 120 -10.48 -2.87 -22.27
C GLU A 120 -10.78 -3.86 -23.37
N THR A 121 -11.78 -3.51 -24.17
CA THR A 121 -12.25 -4.33 -25.29
C THR A 121 -11.29 -4.28 -26.48
N ASP A 122 -10.38 -3.29 -26.52
CA ASP A 122 -9.30 -3.18 -27.50
C ASP A 122 -8.03 -3.94 -27.04
N GLU A 123 -7.89 -5.16 -27.54
CA GLU A 123 -6.77 -6.06 -27.27
C GLU A 123 -5.39 -5.50 -27.73
N ALA A 124 -5.35 -4.61 -28.74
CA ALA A 124 -4.11 -4.00 -29.21
C ALA A 124 -3.63 -2.89 -28.26
N ALA A 125 -4.55 -2.04 -27.79
CA ALA A 125 -4.26 -1.04 -26.77
C ALA A 125 -3.84 -1.67 -25.43
N LYS A 126 -4.50 -2.78 -25.07
CA LYS A 126 -4.21 -3.61 -23.89
C LYS A 126 -2.79 -4.18 -23.94
N THR A 127 -2.40 -4.74 -25.08
CA THR A 127 -1.07 -5.32 -25.30
C THR A 127 0.02 -4.25 -25.24
N LYS A 128 -0.15 -3.12 -25.92
CA LYS A 128 0.85 -2.03 -25.93
C LYS A 128 1.08 -1.41 -24.54
N LYS A 129 0.01 -1.18 -23.76
CA LYS A 129 0.12 -0.69 -22.37
C LYS A 129 0.85 -1.69 -21.48
N LYS A 130 0.51 -2.98 -21.60
CA LYS A 130 1.17 -4.06 -20.86
C LYS A 130 2.67 -4.14 -21.21
N GLU A 131 3.03 -3.99 -22.48
CA GLU A 131 4.42 -4.00 -22.92
C GLU A 131 5.23 -2.82 -22.37
N SER A 132 4.73 -1.57 -22.44
CA SER A 132 5.45 -0.42 -21.86
C SER A 132 5.61 -0.53 -20.35
N LEU A 133 4.58 -1.02 -19.63
CA LEU A 133 4.67 -1.28 -18.19
C LEU A 133 5.77 -2.31 -17.85
N LEU A 134 5.88 -3.39 -18.63
CA LEU A 134 6.81 -4.49 -18.37
C LEU A 134 8.23 -4.21 -18.87
N LYS A 135 8.39 -3.47 -19.97
CA LYS A 135 9.69 -3.24 -20.63
C LYS A 135 10.38 -1.95 -20.19
N GLU A 136 9.64 -0.95 -19.71
CA GLU A 136 10.21 0.37 -19.39
C GLU A 136 9.97 0.74 -17.92
N HIS A 137 8.71 0.82 -17.52
CA HIS A 137 8.35 1.30 -16.18
C HIS A 137 8.86 0.37 -15.08
N SER A 138 8.62 -0.94 -15.21
CA SER A 138 9.02 -1.91 -14.18
C SER A 138 10.54 -2.02 -14.01
N PRO A 139 11.34 -2.20 -15.09
CA PRO A 139 12.79 -2.28 -14.96
C PRO A 139 13.41 -1.00 -14.38
N TYR A 140 12.89 0.18 -14.75
CA TYR A 140 13.40 1.46 -14.25
C TYR A 140 13.29 1.54 -12.71
N TYR A 141 12.07 1.43 -12.16
CA TYR A 141 11.88 1.54 -10.71
C TYR A 141 12.54 0.40 -9.95
N LEU A 142 12.44 -0.84 -10.43
CA LEU A 142 13.04 -1.99 -9.75
C LEU A 142 14.57 -1.88 -9.69
N SER A 143 15.22 -1.39 -10.76
CA SER A 143 16.67 -1.16 -10.73
C SER A 143 17.08 -0.11 -9.69
N LYS A 144 16.26 0.95 -9.53
CA LYS A 144 16.50 2.00 -8.53
C LYS A 144 16.23 1.52 -7.11
N PHE A 145 15.20 0.72 -6.89
CA PHE A 145 14.95 0.09 -5.60
C PHE A 145 16.09 -0.86 -5.21
N ASP A 146 16.58 -1.67 -6.14
CA ASP A 146 17.72 -2.57 -5.89
C ASP A 146 19.01 -1.80 -5.54
N GLU A 147 19.28 -0.68 -6.24
CA GLU A 147 20.40 0.21 -5.92
C GLU A 147 20.30 0.78 -4.50
N ILE A 148 19.12 1.28 -4.11
CA ILE A 148 18.87 1.80 -2.76
C ILE A 148 19.07 0.71 -1.71
N ILE A 149 18.49 -0.48 -1.91
CA ILE A 149 18.59 -1.61 -0.99
C ILE A 149 20.06 -2.03 -0.78
N LYS A 150 20.83 -2.12 -1.87
CA LYS A 150 22.25 -2.47 -1.82
C LYS A 150 23.07 -1.45 -1.03
N ASN A 151 22.81 -0.16 -1.26
CA ASN A 151 23.53 0.93 -0.60
C ASN A 151 23.19 1.05 0.89
N ASN A 152 22.02 0.54 1.30
CA ASN A 152 21.52 0.61 2.68
C ASN A 152 21.58 -0.76 3.41
N GLY A 153 22.49 -1.64 3.00
CA GLY A 153 22.78 -2.88 3.72
C GLY A 153 21.64 -3.91 3.71
N GLY A 154 20.82 -3.92 2.65
CA GLY A 154 19.69 -4.85 2.50
C GLY A 154 18.33 -4.26 2.92
N TYR A 155 18.27 -2.96 3.23
CA TYR A 155 17.05 -2.27 3.65
C TYR A 155 16.81 -1.05 2.78
N PHE A 156 15.58 -0.55 2.75
CA PHE A 156 15.33 0.73 2.09
C PHE A 156 15.85 1.93 2.89
N VAL A 157 15.73 1.90 4.22
CA VAL A 157 16.22 2.96 5.13
C VAL A 157 16.64 2.35 6.47
N GLY A 158 17.75 2.83 7.05
CA GLY A 158 18.06 2.73 8.48
C GLY A 158 18.21 1.31 9.06
N GLY A 159 18.42 0.27 8.24
CA GLY A 159 18.60 -1.10 8.74
C GLY A 159 17.34 -1.74 9.35
N LYS A 160 16.18 -1.08 9.24
CA LYS A 160 14.90 -1.55 9.77
C LYS A 160 14.01 -2.03 8.64
N VAL A 161 13.18 -3.02 8.93
CA VAL A 161 12.11 -3.49 8.04
C VAL A 161 11.02 -2.40 7.99
N ILE A 162 11.31 -1.30 7.30
CA ILE A 162 10.28 -0.37 6.88
C ILE A 162 9.58 -1.03 5.71
N LEU A 163 8.32 -1.37 5.97
CA LEU A 163 7.48 -2.21 5.14
C LEU A 163 7.34 -1.65 3.74
N ILE A 164 8.09 -2.25 2.83
CA ILE A 164 7.93 -2.03 1.41
C ILE A 164 7.69 -3.41 0.81
N PHE A 165 6.44 -3.85 0.89
CA PHE A 165 6.02 -5.03 0.16
C PHE A 165 5.44 -4.59 -1.17
N LEU A 166 6.36 -4.41 -2.11
CA LEU A 166 6.13 -4.90 -3.46
C LEU A 166 5.90 -6.42 -3.34
N LYS A 167 4.64 -6.83 -3.35
CA LYS A 167 4.33 -8.20 -3.76
C LYS A 167 4.47 -8.21 -5.29
N LEU A 168 5.62 -8.72 -5.76
CA LEU A 168 5.68 -9.40 -7.04
C LEU A 168 4.62 -10.51 -7.08
#